data_AF-A0A916Z8E0-F1
#
_entry.id   AF-A0A916Z8E0-F1
#
_cell.length_a   1.000
_cell.length_b   1.000
_cell.length_c   1.000
_cell.angle_alpha   90.00
_cell.angle_beta   90.00
_cell.angle_gamma   90.00
#
_symmetry.space_group_name_H-M   'P 1'
#
loop_
_entity.id
_entity.type
_entity.pdbx_description
1 polymer ?
#
loop_
_entity_poly.entity_id
_entity_poly.type
_entity_poly.pdbx_seq_one_letter_code
_entity_poly.pdbx_strand_id
1 'polypeptide(L)'
;MNPVRSENGYREYDEADVEQVRVIQLYFSLGLTVKEINDFFHCTRSEEIKRQCLPNAIDVGERKLNEIKKQIDTLRKAKSHLEDYLESWRKMLHKGDGPNER
;
A
#
# COMPACT_ATOMS: atom_id res chain seq x y z
N MET A 1 14.97 -9.19 -12.74
CA MET A 1 16.30 -8.55 -12.64
C MET A 1 17.33 -9.55 -13.09
N ASN A 2 18.27 -9.14 -13.93
CA ASN A 2 19.44 -9.92 -14.32
C ASN A 2 20.68 -9.06 -14.03
N PRO A 3 21.06 -8.89 -12.74
CA PRO A 3 22.16 -8.01 -12.37
C PRO A 3 23.46 -8.49 -12.97
N VAL A 4 24.30 -7.54 -13.39
CA VAL A 4 25.66 -7.83 -13.86
C VAL A 4 26.46 -8.42 -12.69
N ARG A 5 27.44 -9.27 -13.01
CA ARG A 5 28.36 -9.79 -12.00
C ARG A 5 29.74 -9.19 -12.20
N SER A 6 30.35 -8.81 -11.09
CA SER A 6 31.75 -8.40 -11.01
C SER A 6 32.68 -9.59 -11.27
N GLU A 7 33.97 -9.33 -11.51
CA GLU A 7 34.98 -10.37 -11.75
C GLU A 7 35.10 -11.37 -10.59
N ASN A 8 34.85 -10.93 -9.36
CA ASN A 8 34.83 -11.79 -8.17
C ASN A 8 33.48 -12.52 -7.96
N GLY A 9 32.54 -12.41 -8.91
CA GLY A 9 31.28 -13.15 -8.95
C GLY A 9 30.14 -12.55 -8.11
N TYR A 10 30.34 -11.41 -7.44
CA TYR A 10 29.28 -10.70 -6.74
C TYR A 10 28.30 -10.06 -7.73
N ARG A 11 27.04 -9.88 -7.30
CA ARG A 11 26.03 -9.21 -8.10
C ARG A 11 26.12 -7.71 -7.85
N GLU A 12 26.20 -6.94 -8.92
CA GLU A 12 26.09 -5.49 -8.89
C GLU A 12 24.65 -5.10 -9.23
N TYR A 13 24.05 -4.30 -8.35
CA TYR A 13 22.68 -3.81 -8.47
C TYR A 13 22.71 -2.31 -8.66
N ASP A 14 21.94 -1.81 -9.61
CA ASP A 14 21.77 -0.37 -9.82
C ASP A 14 20.57 0.17 -9.03
N GLU A 15 20.34 1.48 -9.13
CA GLU A 15 19.18 2.12 -8.48
C GLU A 15 17.84 1.58 -9.00
N ALA A 16 17.76 1.18 -10.28
CA ALA A 16 16.54 0.65 -10.87
C ALA A 16 16.17 -0.73 -10.30
N ASP A 17 17.16 -1.55 -9.97
CA ASP A 17 16.96 -2.80 -9.24
C ASP A 17 16.41 -2.53 -7.83
N VAL A 18 16.95 -1.53 -7.12
CA VAL A 18 16.46 -1.14 -5.79
C VAL A 18 15.01 -0.65 -5.85
N GLU A 19 14.69 0.23 -6.80
CA GLU A 19 13.32 0.72 -6.98
C GLU A 19 12.35 -0.41 -7.34
N GLN A 20 12.79 -1.38 -8.16
CA GLN A 20 11.98 -2.57 -8.41
C GLN A 20 11.70 -3.37 -7.14
N VAL A 21 12.69 -3.55 -6.25
CA VAL A 21 12.48 -4.22 -4.95
C VAL A 21 11.48 -3.44 -4.09
N ARG A 22 11.55 -2.10 -4.04
CA ARG A 22 10.59 -1.28 -3.28
C ARG A 22 9.16 -1.49 -3.77
N VAL A 23 8.95 -1.54 -5.08
CA VAL A 23 7.61 -1.80 -5.66
C VAL A 23 7.13 -3.21 -5.32
N ILE A 24 8.01 -4.22 -5.38
CA ILE A 24 7.67 -5.59 -4.97
C ILE A 24 7.28 -5.62 -3.47
N GLN A 25 8.04 -4.94 -2.61
CA GLN A 25 7.74 -4.83 -1.17
C GLN A 25 6.39 -4.14 -0.93
N LEU A 26 6.08 -3.09 -1.69
CA LEU A 26 4.76 -2.44 -1.65
C LEU A 26 3.65 -3.45 -1.97
N TYR A 27 3.77 -4.23 -3.03
CA TYR A 27 2.75 -5.23 -3.36
C TYR A 27 2.63 -6.34 -2.31
N PHE A 28 3.73 -6.76 -1.68
CA PHE A 28 3.66 -7.66 -0.52
C PHE A 28 2.91 -7.02 0.65
N SER A 29 3.12 -5.73 0.93
CA SER A 29 2.38 -5.03 1.99
C SER A 29 0.87 -4.95 1.72
N LEU A 30 0.47 -5.03 0.44
CA LEU A 30 -0.91 -5.12 0.00
C LEU A 30 -1.45 -6.57 -0.01
N GLY A 31 -0.67 -7.54 0.46
CA GLY A 31 -1.05 -8.94 0.56
C GLY A 31 -1.11 -9.66 -0.79
N LEU A 32 -0.32 -9.25 -1.78
CA LEU A 32 -0.12 -10.05 -3.00
C LEU A 32 0.93 -11.13 -2.75
N THR A 33 0.73 -12.29 -3.35
CA THR A 33 1.69 -13.40 -3.38
C THR A 33 2.76 -13.17 -4.45
N VAL A 34 3.88 -13.90 -4.33
CA VAL A 34 4.96 -13.89 -5.34
C VAL A 34 4.41 -14.20 -6.75
N LYS A 35 3.46 -15.15 -6.85
CA LYS A 35 2.86 -15.53 -8.13
C LYS A 35 2.07 -14.38 -8.74
N GLU A 36 1.20 -13.73 -7.98
CA GLU A 36 0.40 -12.60 -8.45
C GLU A 36 1.28 -11.41 -8.85
N ILE A 37 2.30 -11.13 -8.05
CA ILE A 37 3.30 -10.10 -8.35
C ILE A 37 4.00 -10.43 -9.68
N ASN A 38 4.48 -11.66 -9.83
CA ASN A 38 5.17 -12.08 -11.04
C ASN A 38 4.27 -11.99 -12.28
N ASP A 39 3.03 -12.46 -12.18
CA ASP A 39 2.05 -12.38 -13.27
C ASP A 39 1.75 -10.92 -13.66
N PHE A 40 1.63 -10.03 -12.67
CA PHE A 40 1.39 -8.60 -12.87
C PHE A 40 2.60 -7.89 -13.51
N PHE A 41 3.81 -8.16 -13.01
CA PHE A 41 5.05 -7.60 -13.56
C PHE A 41 5.38 -8.12 -14.96
N HIS A 42 5.09 -9.40 -15.26
CA HIS A 42 5.34 -9.98 -16.57
C HIS A 42 4.54 -9.32 -17.69
N CYS A 43 3.36 -8.76 -17.41
CA CYS A 43 2.57 -8.04 -18.40
C CYS A 43 3.03 -6.61 -18.64
N THR A 44 3.66 -6.00 -17.64
CA THR A 44 3.90 -4.55 -17.60
C THR A 44 5.36 -4.17 -17.83
N ARG A 45 6.31 -5.11 -17.65
CA ARG A 45 7.76 -4.84 -17.68
C ARG A 45 8.49 -5.26 -18.96
N SER A 46 7.88 -6.05 -19.85
CA SER A 46 8.49 -6.30 -21.17
C SER A 46 8.26 -5.11 -22.11
N GLU A 47 9.24 -4.81 -22.98
CA GLU A 47 9.11 -3.81 -24.06
C GLU A 47 7.86 -4.04 -24.93
N GLU A 48 7.39 -5.29 -24.97
CA GLU A 48 6.14 -5.69 -25.61
C GLU A 48 5.13 -6.18 -24.55
N ILE A 49 4.04 -5.44 -24.35
CA ILE A 49 2.95 -5.87 -23.46
C ILE A 49 2.39 -7.19 -23.96
N LYS A 50 2.55 -8.26 -23.16
CA LYS A 50 1.98 -9.57 -23.48
C LYS A 50 0.47 -9.53 -23.23
N ARG A 51 -0.31 -9.17 -24.25
CA ARG A 51 -1.79 -9.05 -24.19
C ARG A 51 -2.46 -10.28 -23.55
N GLN A 52 -1.89 -11.46 -23.75
CA GLN A 52 -2.38 -12.73 -23.18
C GLN A 52 -2.44 -12.77 -21.64
N CYS A 53 -1.62 -11.99 -20.92
CA CYS A 53 -1.61 -12.00 -19.47
C CYS A 53 -2.36 -10.80 -18.84
N LEU A 54 -2.74 -9.80 -19.66
CA LEU A 54 -3.51 -8.63 -19.21
C LEU A 54 -4.81 -8.99 -18.48
N PRO A 55 -5.63 -9.98 -18.92
CA PRO A 55 -6.86 -10.30 -18.20
C PRO A 55 -6.62 -10.68 -16.74
N ASN A 56 -5.61 -11.52 -16.46
CA ASN A 56 -5.25 -11.90 -15.10
C ASN A 56 -4.69 -10.71 -14.30
N ALA A 57 -3.84 -9.88 -14.93
CA ALA A 57 -3.30 -8.68 -14.27
C ALA A 57 -4.40 -7.68 -13.91
N ILE A 58 -5.41 -7.51 -14.77
CA ILE A 58 -6.59 -6.68 -14.50
C ILE A 58 -7.38 -7.25 -13.33
N ASP A 59 -7.66 -8.56 -13.33
CA ASP A 59 -8.47 -9.22 -12.30
C ASP A 59 -7.81 -9.09 -10.89
N VAL A 60 -6.50 -9.32 -10.82
CA VAL A 60 -5.70 -9.07 -9.60
C VAL A 60 -5.76 -7.60 -9.20
N GLY A 61 -5.59 -6.68 -10.15
CA GLY A 61 -5.62 -5.24 -9.92
C GLY A 61 -6.96 -4.74 -9.38
N GLU A 62 -8.07 -5.18 -9.98
CA GLU A 62 -9.43 -4.81 -9.57
C GLU A 62 -9.76 -5.30 -8.17
N ARG A 63 -9.40 -6.56 -7.86
CA ARG A 63 -9.58 -7.10 -6.51
C ARG A 63 -8.79 -6.30 -5.49
N LYS A 64 -7.51 -6.00 -5.75
CA LYS A 64 -6.66 -5.23 -4.83
C LYS A 64 -7.13 -3.79 -4.68
N LEU A 65 -7.59 -3.17 -5.75
CA LEU A 65 -8.20 -1.84 -5.70
C LEU A 65 -9.46 -1.82 -4.81
N ASN A 66 -10.31 -2.84 -4.92
CA ASN A 66 -11.50 -2.95 -4.07
C ASN A 66 -11.16 -3.21 -2.60
N GLU A 67 -10.12 -4.01 -2.31
CA GLU A 67 -9.61 -4.19 -0.95
C GLU A 67 -9.12 -2.86 -0.34
N ILE A 68 -8.32 -2.09 -1.10
CA ILE A 68 -7.82 -0.77 -0.68
C ILE A 68 -8.97 0.21 -0.40
N LYS A 69 -9.98 0.27 -1.28
CA LYS A 69 -11.16 1.13 -1.08
C LYS A 69 -11.88 0.83 0.24
N LYS A 70 -12.08 -0.46 0.55
CA LYS A 70 -12.71 -0.89 1.81
C LYS A 70 -11.89 -0.50 3.04
N GLN A 71 -10.57 -0.63 2.96
CA GLN A 71 -9.66 -0.22 4.04
C GLN A 71 -9.72 1.29 4.27
N ILE A 72 -9.68 2.09 3.19
CA ILE A 72 -9.81 3.55 3.27
C ILE A 72 -11.11 3.95 3.95
N ASP A 73 -12.24 3.35 3.56
CA ASP A 73 -13.54 3.68 4.17
C ASP A 73 -13.59 3.31 5.65
N THR A 74 -12.99 2.18 6.02
CA THR A 74 -12.88 1.75 7.43
C THR A 74 -12.05 2.75 8.24
N LEU A 75 -10.88 3.14 7.72
CA LEU A 75 -10.00 4.11 8.38
C LEU A 75 -10.63 5.49 8.47
N ARG A 76 -11.38 5.93 7.45
CA ARG A 76 -12.13 7.20 7.49
C ARG A 76 -13.20 7.21 8.58
N LYS A 77 -13.95 6.11 8.73
CA LYS A 77 -14.95 5.97 9.81
C LYS A 77 -14.29 5.99 11.18
N ALA A 78 -13.22 5.23 11.36
CA ALA A 78 -12.45 5.20 12.61
C ALA A 78 -11.90 6.58 12.97
N LYS A 79 -11.34 7.29 11.98
CA LYS A 79 -10.86 8.67 12.13
C LYS A 79 -11.99 9.59 12.62
N SER A 80 -13.14 9.60 11.94
CA SER A 80 -14.28 10.44 12.31
C SER A 80 -14.73 10.18 13.75
N HIS A 81 -14.86 8.91 14.14
CA HIS A 81 -15.26 8.55 15.51
C HIS A 81 -14.25 9.05 16.54
N LEU A 82 -12.94 8.95 16.26
CA LEU A 82 -11.91 9.45 17.15
C LEU A 82 -11.94 10.98 17.26
N GLU A 83 -12.16 11.69 16.15
CA GLU A 83 -12.34 13.15 16.15
C GLU A 83 -13.53 13.58 17.01
N ASP A 84 -14.67 12.89 16.87
CA ASP A 84 -15.88 13.16 17.66
C ASP A 84 -15.68 12.92 19.17
N TYR A 85 -15.03 11.82 19.54
CA TYR A 85 -14.72 11.54 20.95
C TYR A 85 -13.77 12.57 21.55
N LEU A 86 -12.70 12.91 20.83
CA LEU A 86 -11.73 13.90 21.29
C LEU A 86 -12.39 15.27 21.50
N GLU A 87 -13.26 15.69 20.58
CA GLU A 87 -14.01 16.94 20.70
C GLU A 87 -14.97 16.92 21.90
N SER A 88 -15.68 15.80 22.10
CA SER A 88 -16.57 15.63 23.25
C SER A 88 -15.81 15.71 24.58
N TRP A 89 -14.68 15.02 24.69
CA TRP A 89 -13.85 15.04 25.91
C TRP A 89 -13.26 16.42 26.18
N ARG A 90 -12.79 17.13 25.15
CA ARG A 90 -12.34 18.53 25.28
C ARG A 90 -13.44 19.43 25.84
N LYS A 91 -14.66 19.32 25.33
CA LYS A 91 -15.82 20.08 25.85
C LYS A 91 -16.15 19.74 27.30
N MET A 92 -16.05 18.47 27.69
CA MET A 92 -16.29 18.05 29.08
C MET A 92 -15.27 18.65 30.03
N LEU A 93 -13.99 18.67 29.66
CA LEU A 93 -12.93 19.33 30.46
C LEU A 93 -13.24 20.82 30.66
N HIS A 94 -13.58 21.55 29.58
CA HIS A 94 -13.86 22.98 29.68
C HIS A 94 -15.16 23.33 30.42
N LYS A 95 -16.15 22.42 30.49
CA LYS A 95 -17.36 22.60 31.30
C LYS A 95 -17.11 22.40 32.81
N GLY A 96 -16.06 21.68 33.19
CA GLY A 96 -15.70 21.43 34.59
C GLY A 96 -15.02 22.62 35.30
N ASP A 97 -14.56 23.62 34.55
CA ASP A 97 -13.81 24.79 35.06
C ASP A 97 -14.69 26.05 35.28
N GLY A 98 -16.02 25.93 35.17
CA GLY A 98 -16.94 27.02 35.53
C GLY A 98 -16.95 27.26 37.04
N PRO A 99 -16.88 28.52 37.53
CA PRO A 99 -16.76 28.81 38.95
C PRO A 99 -17.96 28.23 39.70
N ASN A 100 -17.66 27.41 40.70
CA ASN A 100 -18.61 26.95 41.70
C ASN A 100 -19.07 28.19 42.51
N GLU A 101 -20.07 28.91 42.02
CA GLU A 101 -20.75 29.98 42.78
C GLU A 101 -21.64 29.33 43.85
N ARG A 102 -21.14 29.34 45.08
CA ARG A 102 -21.95 29.34 46.31
C ARG A 102 -21.89 30.73 46.91
#